data_AF-A0A7R7WBA9-F1
#
_entry.id   AF-A0A7R7WBA9-F1
#
_cell.length_a   1.000
_cell.length_b   1.000
_cell.length_c   1.000
_cell.angle_alpha   90.00
_cell.angle_beta   90.00
_cell.angle_gamma   90.00
#
_symmetry.space_group_name_H-M   'P 1'
#
loop_
_entity.id
_entity.type
_entity.pdbx_description
1 polymer ?
#
loop_
_entity_poly.entity_id
_entity_poly.type
_entity_poly.pdbx_seq_one_letter_code
_entity_poly.pdbx_strand_id
1 'polypeptide(L)'
;MRLRLWRNFNICCLAIWQKQKDLTRASMKANIPLPDPCLDIPQIETFGEELIAICGRIERHGLVDYGVGVWEEEILSILHQCWSLSQTLSTQLRMLDQLADRDGQMSQSICAGQRQ
;
A
#
# COMPACT_ATOMS: atom_id res chain seq x y z
N MET A 1 24.74 -18.36 11.51
CA MET A 1 23.54 -17.83 12.20
C MET A 1 22.94 -16.61 11.49
N ARG A 2 23.73 -15.58 11.20
CA ARG A 2 23.27 -14.29 10.63
C ARG A 2 22.62 -14.37 9.23
N LEU A 3 23.10 -15.25 8.36
CA LEU A 3 22.62 -15.36 6.97
C LEU A 3 21.15 -15.83 6.88
N ARG A 4 20.74 -16.74 7.77
CA ARG A 4 19.35 -17.22 7.83
C ARG A 4 18.41 -16.13 8.31
N LEU A 5 18.85 -15.26 9.22
CA LEU A 5 18.06 -14.14 9.70
C LEU A 5 17.75 -13.16 8.57
N TRP A 6 18.77 -12.72 7.83
CA TRP A 6 18.58 -11.81 6.69
C TRP A 6 17.71 -12.42 5.60
N ARG A 7 17.95 -13.69 5.26
CA ARG A 7 17.10 -14.39 4.29
C ARG A 7 15.64 -14.45 4.75
N ASN A 8 15.39 -14.79 6.00
CA ASN A 8 14.03 -14.85 6.53
C ASN A 8 13.39 -13.45 6.56
N PHE A 9 14.13 -12.43 7.00
CA PHE A 9 13.68 -11.04 6.98
C PHE A 9 13.25 -10.62 5.56
N ASN A 10 14.13 -10.81 4.56
CA ASN A 10 13.86 -10.43 3.18
C ASN A 10 12.62 -11.15 2.62
N ILE A 11 12.54 -12.48 2.81
CA ILE A 11 11.40 -13.28 2.34
C ILE A 11 10.11 -12.84 3.04
N CYS A 12 10.15 -12.59 4.36
CA CYS A 12 8.99 -12.12 5.10
C CYS A 12 8.52 -10.74 4.61
N CYS A 13 9.43 -9.79 4.43
CA CYS A 13 9.09 -8.47 3.89
C CYS A 13 8.43 -8.60 2.51
N LEU A 14 9.05 -9.34 1.59
CA LEU A 14 8.49 -9.56 0.26
C LEU A 14 7.11 -10.24 0.32
N ALA A 15 6.93 -11.25 1.17
CA ALA A 15 5.65 -11.94 1.32
C ALA A 15 4.54 -11.02 1.86
N ILE A 16 4.86 -10.19 2.87
CA ILE A 16 3.92 -9.22 3.44
C ILE A 16 3.52 -8.19 2.38
N TRP A 17 4.49 -7.60 1.67
CA TRP A 17 4.20 -6.60 0.64
C TRP A 17 3.47 -7.20 -0.56
N GLN A 18 3.78 -8.43 -0.93
CA GLN A 18 3.03 -9.14 -1.97
C GLN A 18 1.58 -9.38 -1.53
N LYS A 19 1.35 -9.76 -0.27
CA LYS A 19 -0.01 -9.92 0.27
C LYS A 19 -0.78 -8.60 0.30
N GLN A 20 -0.16 -7.51 0.75
CA GLN A 20 -0.75 -6.16 0.70
C GLN A 20 -1.15 -5.81 -0.74
N LYS A 21 -0.25 -5.99 -1.70
CA LYS A 21 -0.50 -5.72 -3.12
C LYS A 21 -1.72 -6.47 -3.66
N ASP A 22 -1.83 -7.75 -3.32
CA ASP A 22 -2.93 -8.61 -3.78
C ASP A 22 -4.27 -8.20 -3.14
N LEU A 23 -4.26 -7.81 -1.86
CA LEU A 23 -5.44 -7.26 -1.19
C LEU A 23 -5.86 -5.92 -1.79
N THR A 24 -4.93 -5.00 -2.05
CA THR A 24 -5.25 -3.72 -2.71
C THR A 24 -5.87 -3.95 -4.09
N ARG A 25 -5.34 -4.87 -4.89
CA ARG A 25 -5.92 -5.23 -6.20
C ARG A 25 -7.31 -5.84 -6.08
N ALA A 26 -7.56 -6.67 -5.06
CA ALA A 26 -8.88 -7.23 -4.81
C ALA A 26 -9.88 -6.13 -4.43
N SER A 27 -9.51 -5.22 -3.52
CA SER A 27 -10.31 -4.06 -3.14
C SER A 27 -10.62 -3.14 -4.34
N MET A 28 -9.64 -2.88 -5.20
CA MET A 28 -9.85 -2.11 -6.44
C MET A 28 -10.86 -2.76 -7.38
N LYS A 29 -10.78 -4.09 -7.58
CA LYS A 29 -11.75 -4.82 -8.42
C LYS A 29 -13.16 -4.80 -7.84
N ALA A 30 -13.27 -4.85 -6.52
CA ALA A 30 -14.55 -4.85 -5.82
C ALA A 30 -15.09 -3.44 -5.53
N ASN A 31 -14.32 -2.37 -5.81
CA ASN A 31 -14.66 -0.99 -5.46
C ASN A 31 -14.92 -0.80 -3.95
N ILE A 32 -14.18 -1.50 -3.10
CA ILE A 32 -14.31 -1.42 -1.63
C ILE A 32 -13.04 -0.87 -0.99
N PRO A 33 -13.12 -0.32 0.24
CA PRO A 33 -11.95 0.02 1.03
C PRO A 33 -11.00 -1.15 1.26
N LEU A 34 -9.77 -0.84 1.68
CA LEU A 34 -8.83 -1.87 2.13
C LEU A 34 -9.34 -2.54 3.41
N PRO A 35 -9.25 -3.88 3.52
CA PRO A 35 -9.65 -4.60 4.74
C PRO A 35 -8.58 -4.48 5.82
N ASP A 36 -8.98 -4.45 7.09
CA ASP A 36 -8.05 -4.58 8.20
C ASP A 36 -7.35 -5.96 8.19
N PRO A 37 -6.06 -6.06 8.54
CA PRO A 37 -5.16 -5.00 9.01
C PRO A 37 -4.24 -4.44 7.89
N CYS A 38 -4.75 -4.16 6.69
CA CYS A 38 -3.93 -3.57 5.61
C CYS A 38 -3.40 -2.19 6.02
N LEU A 39 -2.18 -1.89 5.57
CA LEU A 39 -1.56 -0.59 5.84
C LEU A 39 -2.13 0.52 4.94
N ASP A 40 -2.27 1.70 5.51
CA ASP A 40 -2.61 2.93 4.80
C ASP A 40 -1.38 3.57 4.13
N ILE A 41 -1.61 4.62 3.33
CA ILE A 41 -0.55 5.28 2.56
C ILE A 41 0.56 5.84 3.47
N PRO A 42 0.27 6.59 4.55
CA PRO A 42 1.30 7.07 5.48
C PRO A 42 2.11 5.95 6.13
N GLN A 43 1.48 4.83 6.50
CA GLN A 43 2.18 3.68 7.08
C GLN A 43 3.13 3.02 6.08
N ILE A 44 2.73 2.92 4.81
CA ILE A 44 3.58 2.40 3.72
C ILE A 44 4.81 3.31 3.52
N GLU A 45 4.61 4.63 3.52
CA GLU A 45 5.72 5.61 3.41
C GLU A 45 6.67 5.49 4.60
N THR A 46 6.13 5.49 5.81
CA THR A 46 6.90 5.37 7.06
C THR A 46 7.78 4.11 7.04
N PHE A 47 7.24 2.96 6.61
CA PHE A 47 8.02 1.74 6.50
C PHE A 47 9.20 1.88 5.53
N GLY A 48 8.98 2.53 4.39
CA GLY A 48 10.05 2.76 3.40
C GLY A 48 11.18 3.62 3.93
N GLU A 49 10.84 4.71 4.62
CA GLU A 49 11.82 5.60 5.26
C GLU A 49 12.62 4.88 6.36
N GLU A 50 11.93 4.11 7.21
CA GLU A 50 12.57 3.33 8.25
C GLU A 50 13.50 2.24 7.68
N LEU A 51 13.10 1.57 6.60
CA LEU A 51 13.91 0.56 5.92
C LEU A 51 15.24 1.16 5.44
N ILE A 52 15.18 2.29 4.72
CA ILE A 52 16.36 3.01 4.22
C ILE A 52 17.26 3.44 5.39
N ALA A 53 16.65 4.01 6.44
CA ALA A 53 17.39 4.47 7.62
C ALA A 53 18.12 3.33 8.34
N ILE A 54 17.49 2.15 8.44
CA ILE A 54 18.10 0.96 9.03
C ILE A 54 19.22 0.43 8.14
N CYS A 55 19.02 0.34 6.82
CA CYS A 55 20.06 -0.06 5.87
C CYS A 55 21.30 0.83 5.97
N GLY A 56 21.15 2.16 5.98
CA GLY A 56 22.26 3.10 6.12
C GLY A 56 22.97 3.06 7.49
N ARG A 57 22.31 2.58 8.55
CA ARG A 57 22.98 2.30 9.84
C ARG A 57 23.80 1.02 9.77
N ILE A 58 23.30 -0.01 9.12
CA ILE A 58 23.98 -1.30 8.97
C ILE A 58 25.21 -1.17 8.05
N GLU A 59 25.10 -0.38 6.98
CA GLU A 59 26.16 -0.15 6.00
C GLU A 59 27.44 0.40 6.66
N ARG A 60 27.28 1.38 7.55
CA ARG A 60 28.38 2.04 8.28
C ARG A 60 29.17 1.14 9.23
N HIS A 61 28.68 -0.06 9.53
CA HIS A 61 29.36 -1.04 10.37
C HIS A 61 30.21 -2.05 9.57
N GLY A 62 30.47 -1.81 8.27
CA GLY A 62 31.34 -2.65 7.45
C GLY A 62 30.74 -4.02 7.11
N LEU A 63 29.41 -4.12 7.16
CA LEU A 63 28.65 -5.34 6.89
C LEU A 63 28.29 -5.52 5.41
N VAL A 64 29.02 -4.79 4.56
CA VAL A 64 28.64 -4.44 3.19
C VAL A 64 29.30 -5.33 2.16
N ASP A 65 30.10 -6.32 2.55
CA ASP A 65 30.74 -7.21 1.59
C ASP A 65 30.19 -8.65 1.64
N TYR A 66 29.71 -9.07 0.46
CA TYR A 66 29.35 -10.43 0.01
C TYR A 66 27.90 -10.92 0.27
N GLY A 67 26.90 -10.18 -0.21
CA GLY A 67 25.68 -10.80 -0.77
C GLY A 67 24.61 -11.33 0.18
N VAL A 68 24.58 -10.88 1.44
CA VAL A 68 23.68 -11.41 2.48
C VAL A 68 23.16 -10.33 3.44
N GLY A 69 22.74 -9.20 2.87
CA GLY A 69 22.09 -8.09 3.57
C GLY A 69 20.59 -8.02 3.28
N VAL A 70 20.02 -6.84 3.56
CA VAL A 70 18.64 -6.52 3.19
C VAL A 70 18.54 -6.45 1.67
N TRP A 71 17.48 -7.03 1.10
CA TRP A 71 17.13 -6.87 -0.32
C TRP A 71 16.42 -5.54 -0.51
N GLU A 72 17.13 -4.44 -0.24
CA GLU A 72 16.55 -3.11 -0.13
C GLU A 72 15.84 -2.70 -1.41
N GLU A 73 16.49 -2.87 -2.56
CA GLU A 73 15.91 -2.50 -3.85
C GLU A 73 14.65 -3.31 -4.16
N GLU A 74 14.67 -4.63 -3.94
CA GLU A 74 13.52 -5.49 -4.20
C GLU A 74 12.36 -5.19 -3.25
N ILE A 75 12.63 -4.94 -1.97
CA ILE A 75 11.61 -4.60 -0.97
C ILE A 75 11.03 -3.21 -1.26
N LEU A 76 11.86 -2.21 -1.56
CA LEU A 76 11.40 -0.86 -1.93
C LEU A 76 10.61 -0.87 -3.24
N SER A 77 10.98 -1.72 -4.20
CA SER A 77 10.24 -1.87 -5.46
C SER A 77 8.82 -2.39 -5.24
N ILE A 78 8.64 -3.45 -4.44
CA ILE A 78 7.30 -3.96 -4.15
C ILE A 78 6.50 -3.03 -3.24
N LEU A 79 7.17 -2.34 -2.30
CA LEU A 79 6.58 -1.31 -1.46
C LEU A 79 6.02 -0.15 -2.31
N HIS A 80 6.80 0.35 -3.27
CA HIS A 80 6.39 1.42 -4.16
C HIS A 80 5.18 1.02 -5.03
N GLN A 81 5.14 -0.24 -5.49
CA GLN A 81 3.95 -0.78 -6.17
C GLN A 81 2.71 -0.75 -5.26
N CYS A 82 2.86 -1.13 -3.98
CA CYS A 82 1.76 -1.06 -3.01
C CYS A 82 1.28 0.38 -2.80
N TRP A 83 2.22 1.32 -2.62
CA TRP A 83 1.93 2.74 -2.44
C TRP A 83 1.16 3.34 -3.64
N SER A 84 1.61 3.05 -4.86
CA SER A 84 0.95 3.50 -6.09
C SER A 84 -0.47 2.95 -6.24
N LEU A 85 -0.66 1.66 -5.94
CA LEU A 85 -1.98 1.03 -5.97
C LEU A 85 -2.91 1.60 -4.89
N SER A 86 -2.41 1.83 -3.67
CA SER A 86 -3.20 2.41 -2.58
C SER A 86 -3.67 3.83 -2.89
N GLN A 87 -2.84 4.67 -3.53
CA GLN A 87 -3.28 5.99 -4.02
C GLN A 87 -4.36 5.88 -5.08
N THR A 88 -4.20 4.94 -6.01
CA THR A 88 -5.17 4.72 -7.09
C THR A 88 -6.51 4.30 -6.50
N LEU A 89 -6.51 3.35 -5.57
CA LEU A 89 -7.71 2.92 -4.86
C LEU A 89 -8.37 4.07 -4.08
N SER A 90 -7.59 4.87 -3.35
CA SER A 90 -8.09 6.04 -2.63
C SER A 90 -8.81 7.02 -3.56
N THR A 91 -8.20 7.29 -4.73
CA THR A 91 -8.79 8.17 -5.75
C THR A 91 -10.07 7.58 -6.33
N GLN A 92 -10.05 6.29 -6.66
CA GLN A 92 -11.19 5.55 -7.20
C GLN A 92 -12.38 5.58 -6.24
N LEU A 93 -12.16 5.32 -4.95
CA LEU A 93 -13.22 5.35 -3.94
C LEU A 93 -13.79 6.76 -3.77
N ARG A 94 -12.95 7.80 -3.78
CA ARG A 94 -13.42 9.20 -3.73
C ARG A 94 -14.29 9.56 -4.94
N MET A 95 -13.94 9.10 -6.14
CA MET A 95 -14.74 9.33 -7.34
C MET A 95 -16.11 8.63 -7.26
N LEU A 96 -16.15 7.40 -6.73
CA LEU A 96 -17.40 6.66 -6.56
C LEU A 96 -18.32 7.32 -5.54
N ASP A 97 -17.76 7.80 -4.43
CA ASP A 97 -18.51 8.55 -3.41
C ASP A 97 -19.16 9.81 -4.01
N GLN A 98 -18.41 10.55 -4.82
CA GLN A 98 -18.94 11.72 -5.55
C GLN A 98 -20.04 11.38 -6.56
N LEU A 99 -20.00 10.21 -7.20
CA LEU A 99 -21.06 9.76 -8.10
C LEU A 99 -22.33 9.38 -7.33
N ALA A 100 -22.18 8.66 -6.22
CA ALA A 100 -23.28 8.30 -5.34
C ALA A 100 -24.01 9.54 -4.80
N ASP A 101 -23.25 10.57 -4.40
CA ASP A 101 -23.80 11.85 -3.95
C ASP A 101 -24.58 12.57 -5.06
N ARG A 102 -24.07 12.56 -6.30
CA ARG A 102 -24.75 13.17 -7.46
C ARG A 102 -26.06 12.47 -7.79
N ASP A 103 -26.08 11.14 -7.77
CA ASP A 103 -27.29 10.36 -8.00
C ASP A 103 -28.35 10.60 -6.92
N GLY A 104 -27.90 10.76 -5.66
CA GLY A 104 -28.75 11.17 -4.54
C GLY A 104 -29.39 12.55 -4.76
N GLN A 105 -28.59 13.54 -5.17
CA GLN A 105 -29.07 14.91 -5.44
C GLN A 105 -30.05 14.97 -6.62
N MET A 106 -29.75 14.26 -7.71
CA MET A 106 -30.62 14.20 -8.89
C MET A 106 -31.98 13.56 -8.55
N SER A 107 -31.98 12.46 -7.80
CA SER A 107 -33.21 11.77 -7.37
C SER A 107 -34.10 12.65 -6.49
N GLN A 108 -33.51 13.46 -5.61
CA GLN A 108 -34.25 14.42 -4.77
C GLN A 108 -34.86 15.55 -5.61
N SER A 109 -34.12 16.06 -6.60
CA SER A 109 -34.58 17.15 -7.45
C SER A 109 -35.74 16.75 -8.37
N ILE A 110 -35.72 15.51 -8.88
CA ILE A 110 -36.85 14.94 -9.66
C ILE A 110 -38.10 14.79 -8.77
N CYS A 111 -37.95 14.25 -7.56
CA CYS A 111 -39.06 14.11 -6.62
C CYS A 111 -39.66 15.47 -6.21
N ALA A 112 -38.85 16.52 -6.12
CA ALA A 112 -39.31 17.87 -5.81
C ALA A 112 -40.09 18.52 -6.97
N GLY A 113 -39.70 18.25 -8.22
CA GLY A 113 -40.35 18.78 -9.42
C GLY A 113 -41.72 18.16 -9.75
N GLN A 114 -42.05 16.99 -9.21
CA GLN A 114 -43.35 16.30 -9.41
C GLN A 114 -44.43 16.69 -8.39
N ARG A 115 -44.15 17.61 -7.46
CA ARG A 115 -45.11 18.12 -6.44
C ARG A 115 -45.70 19.50 -6.78
N GLN A 116 -45.57 19.96 -8.01
CA GLN A 116 -46.26 21.13 -8.56
C GLN A 116 -47.17 20.68 -9.70
#